data_AF-A0A9P6Y559-F1
#
_entry.id   AF-A0A9P6Y559-F1
#
_cell.length_a   1.000
_cell.length_b   1.000
_cell.length_c   1.000
_cell.angle_alpha   90.00
_cell.angle_beta   90.00
_cell.angle_gamma   90.00
#
_symmetry.space_group_name_H-M   'P 1'
#
loop_
_entity.id
_entity.type
_entity.pdbx_description
1 polymer ?
#
loop_
_entity_poly.entity_id
_entity_poly.type
_entity_poly.pdbx_seq_one_letter_code
_entity_poly.pdbx_strand_id
1 'polypeptide(L)'
;MGNTSVGLQIDSYNIHRLIISGVMVASKLFSDVFFTNTRYAKVGGLPVSELNILELEFLALNNFSLFITIEELQQYGNQLLAHWKSENEDIQPCIEDEDIAPPIRRRARHLSVDKHEEDNKRSA
;
A
#
# COMPACT_ATOMS: atom_id res chain seq x y z
N MET A 1 -12.62 8.66 30.22
CA MET A 1 -11.71 9.57 29.50
C MET A 1 -11.69 9.09 28.06
N GLY A 2 -12.26 9.87 27.14
CA GLY A 2 -12.48 9.48 25.76
C GLY A 2 -11.17 9.42 24.99
N ASN A 3 -10.78 8.21 24.60
CA ASN A 3 -9.72 7.93 23.66
C ASN A 3 -10.26 8.26 22.26
N THR A 4 -10.06 9.51 21.84
CA THR A 4 -10.21 9.93 20.45
C THR A 4 -9.27 9.07 19.61
N SER A 5 -9.80 8.07 18.91
CA SER A 5 -9.03 7.25 17.97
C SER A 5 -8.54 8.16 16.86
N VAL A 6 -7.29 8.61 16.94
CA VAL A 6 -6.62 9.26 15.82
C VAL A 6 -6.49 8.18 14.75
N GLY A 7 -7.30 8.27 13.70
CA GLY A 7 -7.25 7.33 12.59
C GLY A 7 -5.87 7.37 11.93
N LEU A 8 -5.36 6.20 11.52
CA LEU A 8 -4.12 6.10 10.77
C LEU A 8 -4.26 6.86 9.43
N GLN A 9 -3.53 7.95 9.26
CA GLN A 9 -3.45 8.67 7.98
C GLN A 9 -2.31 8.09 7.13
N ILE A 10 -2.65 7.59 5.95
CA ILE A 10 -1.69 6.97 5.03
C ILE A 10 -1.30 7.98 3.95
N ASP A 11 0.00 8.19 3.77
CA ASP A 11 0.57 9.05 2.74
C ASP A 11 1.77 8.37 2.05
N SER A 12 2.33 9.03 1.03
CA SER A 12 3.49 8.53 0.29
C SER A 12 4.78 8.43 1.12
N TYR A 13 4.85 9.07 2.29
CA TYR A 13 6.02 9.07 3.17
C TYR A 13 5.98 7.94 4.20
N ASN A 14 4.79 7.48 4.60
CA ASN A 14 4.62 6.45 5.62
C ASN A 14 4.22 5.07 5.05
N ILE A 15 3.68 5.01 3.84
CA ILE A 15 3.18 3.76 3.23
C ILE A 15 4.24 2.67 3.14
N HIS A 16 5.49 3.01 2.85
CA HIS A 16 6.58 2.04 2.73
C HIS A 16 6.82 1.29 4.05
N ARG A 17 6.78 2.01 5.18
CA ARG A 17 6.96 1.44 6.52
C ARG A 17 5.80 0.53 6.89
N LEU A 18 4.58 0.94 6.53
CA LEU A 18 3.38 0.14 6.73
C LEU A 18 3.44 -1.17 5.95
N ILE A 19 3.80 -1.12 4.66
CA ILE A 19 3.89 -2.31 3.81
C ILE A 19 4.96 -3.28 4.32
N ILE A 20 6.17 -2.79 4.64
CA ILE A 20 7.26 -3.63 5.14
C ILE A 20 6.84 -4.37 6.42
N SER A 21 6.21 -3.65 7.35
CA SER A 21 5.80 -4.20 8.64
C SER A 21 4.65 -5.20 8.48
N GLY A 22 3.67 -4.90 7.64
CA GLY A 22 2.55 -5.79 7.35
C GLY A 22 2.99 -7.10 6.67
N VAL A 23 3.86 -7.02 5.66
CA VAL A 23 4.39 -8.21 4.98
C VAL A 23 5.23 -9.07 5.92
N MET A 24 6.05 -8.45 6.76
CA MET A 24 6.85 -9.16 7.76
C MET A 24 5.95 -9.92 8.75
N VAL A 25 4.96 -9.25 9.34
CA VAL A 25 4.04 -9.85 10.31
C VAL A 25 3.22 -10.97 9.66
N ALA A 26 2.69 -10.75 8.45
CA ALA A 26 1.95 -11.77 7.71
C ALA A 26 2.83 -13.00 7.40
N SER A 27 4.08 -12.77 6.99
CA SER A 27 5.03 -13.86 6.72
C SER A 27 5.32 -14.69 7.96
N LYS A 28 5.53 -14.04 9.12
CA LYS A 28 5.72 -14.74 10.39
C LYS A 28 4.49 -15.51 10.87
N LEU A 29 3.29 -15.02 10.55
CA LEU A 29 2.04 -15.64 10.96
C LEU A 29 1.65 -16.84 10.11
N PHE A 30 1.78 -16.71 8.78
CA PHE A 30 1.23 -17.69 7.84
C PHE A 30 2.28 -18.63 7.22
N SER A 31 3.58 -18.32 7.32
CA SER A 31 4.62 -19.15 6.72
C SER A 31 5.37 -19.96 7.79
N ASP A 32 5.52 -21.26 7.56
CA ASP A 32 6.32 -22.14 8.43
C ASP A 32 7.81 -21.77 8.42
N VAL A 33 8.27 -21.11 7.35
CA VAL A 33 9.63 -20.61 7.18
C VAL A 33 9.59 -19.09 7.12
N PHE A 34 10.07 -18.44 8.19
CA PHE A 34 10.17 -16.99 8.31
C PHE A 34 11.59 -16.56 8.69
N PHE A 35 11.91 -15.28 8.43
CA PHE A 35 13.21 -14.70 8.77
C PHE A 35 13.18 -13.88 10.08
N THR A 36 14.36 -13.57 10.61
CA THR A 36 14.48 -12.68 11.78
C THR A 36 14.24 -11.22 11.38
N ASN A 37 13.85 -10.37 12.31
CA ASN A 37 13.67 -8.92 12.07
C ASN A 37 14.94 -8.28 11.50
N THR A 38 16.11 -8.73 11.93
CA THR A 38 17.39 -8.27 11.37
C THR A 38 17.51 -8.53 9.87
N ARG A 39 16.98 -9.65 9.35
CA ARG A 39 16.98 -9.93 7.91
C ARG A 39 15.95 -9.09 7.17
N TYR A 40 14.73 -9.00 7.70
CA TYR A 40 13.69 -8.15 7.11
C TYR A 40 14.11 -6.67 7.07
N ALA A 41 14.73 -6.16 8.14
CA ALA A 41 15.23 -4.79 8.24
C ALA A 41 16.32 -4.50 7.20
N LYS A 42 17.24 -5.45 6.97
CA LYS A 42 18.27 -5.32 5.93
C LYS A 42 17.67 -5.22 4.52
N VAL A 43 16.64 -6.00 4.22
CA VAL A 43 15.96 -5.94 2.90
C VAL A 43 15.11 -4.68 2.80
N GLY A 44 14.42 -4.29 3.88
CA GLY A 44 13.56 -3.11 3.94
C GLY A 44 14.31 -1.78 4.04
N GLY A 45 15.64 -1.79 4.22
CA GLY A 45 16.45 -0.58 4.36
C GLY A 45 16.18 0.19 5.65
N LEU A 46 15.77 -0.50 6.72
CA LEU A 46 15.41 0.10 8.01
C LEU A 46 16.41 -0.26 9.11
N PRO A 47 16.62 0.61 10.10
CA PRO A 47 17.21 0.21 11.38
C PRO A 47 16.40 -0.92 12.02
N VAL A 48 17.08 -1.92 12.57
CA VAL A 48 16.42 -3.08 13.20
C VAL A 48 15.54 -2.64 14.37
N SER A 49 16.00 -1.65 15.15
CA SER A 49 15.25 -1.07 16.27
C SER A 49 13.92 -0.46 15.80
N GLU A 50 13.93 0.21 14.66
CA GLU A 50 12.74 0.81 14.07
C GLU A 50 11.75 -0.26 13.60
N LEU A 51 12.23 -1.30 12.91
CA LEU A 51 11.37 -2.40 12.48
C LEU A 51 10.73 -3.16 13.66
N ASN A 52 11.45 -3.30 14.77
CA ASN A 52 10.91 -3.90 15.99
C ASN A 52 9.75 -3.07 16.59
N ILE A 53 9.85 -1.74 16.56
CA ILE A 53 8.78 -0.85 17.02
C ILE A 53 7.58 -0.97 16.08
N LEU A 54 7.82 -0.88 14.76
CA LEU A 54 6.76 -0.96 13.77
C LEU A 54 6.02 -2.31 13.81
N GLU A 55 6.71 -3.41 14.13
CA GLU A 55 6.06 -4.71 14.36
C GLU A 55 5.03 -4.62 15.48
N LEU A 56 5.40 -4.08 16.63
CA LEU A 56 4.50 -3.94 17.79
C LEU A 56 3.35 -2.99 17.50
N GLU A 57 3.62 -1.87 16.84
CA GLU A 57 2.58 -0.91 16.44
C GLU A 57 1.59 -1.55 15.46
N PHE A 58 2.07 -2.31 14.47
CA PHE A 58 1.22 -3.02 13.52
C PHE A 58 0.32 -4.06 14.23
N LEU A 59 0.87 -4.82 15.17
CA LEU A 59 0.09 -5.76 15.98
C LEU A 59 -0.97 -5.07 16.84
N ALA A 60 -0.61 -3.96 17.48
CA ALA A 60 -1.52 -3.17 18.30
C ALA A 60 -2.65 -2.55 17.45
N LEU A 61 -2.35 -2.05 16.25
CA LEU A 61 -3.35 -1.51 15.31
C LEU A 61 -4.38 -2.55 14.86
N ASN A 62 -3.99 -3.82 14.80
CA ASN A 62 -4.88 -4.94 14.45
C ASN A 62 -5.49 -5.62 15.69
N ASN A 63 -5.29 -5.08 16.90
CA ASN A 63 -5.70 -5.69 18.16
C ASN A 63 -5.24 -7.16 18.29
N PHE A 64 -4.08 -7.49 17.72
CA PHE A 64 -3.54 -8.86 17.62
C PHE A 64 -4.46 -9.87 16.88
N SER A 65 -5.53 -9.40 16.22
CA SER A 65 -6.43 -10.20 15.39
C SER A 65 -5.92 -10.20 13.95
N LEU A 66 -5.08 -11.17 13.62
CA LEU A 66 -4.40 -11.25 12.32
C LEU A 66 -4.80 -12.47 11.47
N PHE A 67 -5.59 -13.39 12.04
CA PHE A 67 -6.05 -14.56 11.32
C PHE A 67 -7.09 -14.15 10.27
N ILE A 68 -6.93 -14.64 9.04
CA ILE A 68 -7.80 -14.34 7.91
C ILE A 68 -8.30 -15.66 7.36
N THR A 69 -9.60 -15.80 7.16
CA THR A 69 -10.16 -17.01 6.57
C THR A 69 -9.99 -17.03 5.04
N ILE A 70 -10.12 -18.20 4.43
CA ILE A 70 -10.03 -18.33 2.97
C ILE A 70 -11.15 -17.53 2.29
N GLU A 71 -12.34 -17.50 2.90
CA GLU A 71 -13.50 -16.77 2.40
C GLU A 71 -13.24 -15.25 2.40
N GLU A 72 -12.69 -14.71 3.48
CA GLU A 72 -12.32 -13.29 3.57
C GLU A 72 -11.27 -12.92 2.52
N LEU A 73 -10.23 -13.76 2.38
CA LEU A 73 -9.19 -13.55 1.37
C LEU A 73 -9.78 -13.54 -0.06
N GLN A 74 -10.67 -14.48 -0.37
CA GLN A 74 -11.34 -14.55 -1.67
C GLN A 74 -12.23 -13.32 -1.92
N GLN A 75 -12.94 -12.84 -0.89
CA GLN A 75 -13.76 -11.63 -1.00
C GLN A 75 -12.92 -10.41 -1.37
N TYR A 76 -11.76 -10.20 -0.75
CA TYR A 76 -10.85 -9.11 -1.12
C TYR A 76 -10.32 -9.25 -2.55
N GLY A 77 -9.97 -10.48 -2.98
CA GLY A 77 -9.56 -10.74 -4.36
C GLY A 77 -10.66 -10.41 -5.38
N ASN A 78 -11.90 -10.77 -5.09
CA ASN A 78 -13.05 -10.46 -5.94
C ASN A 78 -13.30 -8.94 -6.03
N GLN A 79 -13.18 -8.21 -4.92
CA GLN A 79 -13.32 -6.75 -4.91
C GLN A 79 -12.24 -6.08 -5.77
N LEU A 80 -10.98 -6.54 -5.69
CA LEU A 80 -9.89 -6.02 -6.51
C LEU A 80 -10.14 -6.27 -8.01
N LEU A 81 -10.60 -7.47 -8.35
CA LEU A 81 -10.95 -7.81 -9.73
C LEU A 81 -12.11 -6.96 -10.26
N ALA A 82 -13.15 -6.73 -9.44
CA ALA A 82 -14.28 -5.89 -9.79
C ALA A 82 -13.87 -4.43 -10.04
N HIS A 83 -13.01 -3.88 -9.17
CA HIS A 83 -12.47 -2.53 -9.35
C HIS A 83 -11.69 -2.40 -10.66
N TRP A 84 -10.84 -3.38 -10.96
CA TRP A 84 -10.10 -3.41 -12.21
C TRP A 84 -11.03 -3.48 -13.43
N LYS A 85 -12.09 -4.31 -13.40
CA LYS A 85 -13.08 -4.36 -14.49
C LYS A 85 -13.76 -3.00 -14.72
N SER A 86 -14.23 -2.37 -13.64
CA SER A 86 -14.87 -1.05 -13.72
C SER A 86 -13.95 0.01 -14.33
N GLU A 87 -12.66 0.03 -13.98
CA GLU A 87 -11.71 0.98 -14.57
C GLU A 87 -11.44 0.74 -16.07
N ASN A 88 -11.62 -0.49 -16.56
CA ASN A 88 -11.40 -0.83 -17.96
C ASN A 88 -12.68 -0.72 -18.82
N GLU A 89 -13.87 -0.83 -18.24
CA GLU A 89 -15.14 -0.65 -18.95
C GLU A 89 -15.43 0.84 -19.28
N ASP A 90 -14.90 1.79 -18.50
CA ASP A 90 -14.95 3.24 -18.79
C ASP A 90 -14.04 3.67 -19.97
N ILE A 91 -13.29 2.72 -20.55
CA ILE A 91 -12.53 2.90 -21.78
C ILE A 91 -13.15 1.91 -22.77
N GLN A 92 -14.07 2.36 -23.63
CA GLN A 92 -14.32 1.66 -24.89
C GLN A 92 -13.10 1.88 -25.81
N PRO A 93 -12.29 0.86 -26.15
CA PRO A 93 -11.75 0.77 -27.47
C PRO A 93 -12.66 -0.15 -28.27
N CYS A 94 -13.18 0.37 -29.38
CA CYS A 94 -13.53 -0.51 -30.48
C CYS A 94 -12.27 -1.30 -30.85
N ILE A 95 -12.30 -2.62 -30.75
CA ILE A 95 -11.64 -3.64 -31.60
C ILE A 95 -11.39 -4.90 -30.77
N GLU A 96 -11.95 -6.01 -31.26
CA GLU A 96 -11.74 -7.38 -30.83
C GLU A 96 -10.33 -7.84 -31.23
N ASP A 97 -9.57 -8.41 -30.29
CA ASP A 97 -8.67 -9.56 -30.50
C ASP A 97 -8.21 -10.10 -29.13
N GLU A 98 -8.40 -11.41 -28.94
CA GLU A 98 -8.04 -12.21 -27.76
C GLU A 98 -6.51 -12.22 -27.50
N ASP A 99 -6.12 -12.43 -26.24
CA ASP A 99 -4.77 -12.80 -25.77
C ASP A 99 -3.67 -11.74 -25.58
N ILE A 100 -4.01 -10.55 -25.06
CA ILE A 100 -3.01 -9.71 -24.36
C ILE A 100 -3.60 -9.22 -23.05
N ALA A 101 -3.04 -9.68 -21.92
CA ALA A 101 -3.34 -9.08 -20.62
C ALA A 101 -3.15 -7.55 -20.74
N PRO A 102 -4.16 -6.73 -20.40
CA PRO A 102 -4.11 -5.30 -20.67
C PRO A 102 -2.85 -4.66 -20.07
N PRO A 103 -2.24 -3.68 -20.75
CA PRO A 103 -1.05 -3.01 -20.21
C PRO A 103 -1.39 -2.42 -18.85
N ILE A 104 -0.52 -2.65 -17.85
CA ILE A 104 -0.64 -2.06 -16.51
C ILE A 104 -0.53 -0.54 -16.65
N ARG A 105 -1.67 0.12 -16.84
CA ARG A 105 -1.76 1.56 -17.07
C ARG A 105 -1.66 2.26 -15.72
N ARG A 106 -0.44 2.64 -15.33
CA ARG A 106 -0.23 3.50 -14.15
C ARG A 106 -0.92 4.84 -14.41
N ARG A 107 -1.99 5.11 -13.67
CA ARG A 107 -2.63 6.43 -13.62
C ARG A 107 -1.57 7.46 -13.22
N ALA A 108 -1.15 8.32 -14.14
CA ALA A 108 -0.52 9.57 -13.79
C ALA A 108 -1.58 10.40 -13.06
N ARG A 109 -1.61 10.31 -11.72
CA ARG A 109 -2.37 11.25 -10.92
C ARG A 109 -1.81 12.63 -11.26
N HIS A 110 -2.64 13.49 -11.83
CA HIS A 110 -2.39 14.92 -11.96
C HIS A 110 -2.04 15.44 -10.56
N LEU A 111 -0.75 15.61 -10.29
CA LEU A 111 -0.28 16.57 -9.29
C LEU A 111 -0.43 17.92 -9.98
N SER A 112 -1.46 18.67 -9.61
CA SER A 112 -1.50 20.11 -9.87
C SER A 112 -0.33 20.74 -9.12
N VAL A 113 0.80 20.89 -9.82
CA VAL A 113 1.83 21.83 -9.43
C VAL A 113 1.27 23.20 -9.76
N ASP A 114 0.82 23.92 -8.73
CA ASP A 114 0.47 25.33 -8.87
C ASP A 114 1.69 26.11 -9.36
N LYS A 115 1.71 26.41 -10.66
CA LYS A 115 2.62 27.39 -11.25
C LYS A 115 2.01 28.77 -11.06
N HIS A 116 2.18 29.32 -9.87
CA HIS A 116 2.22 30.76 -9.71
C HIS A 116 3.50 31.11 -8.97
N GLU A 117 4.15 32.19 -9.44
CA GLU A 117 5.29 32.87 -8.80
C GLU A 117 6.71 32.54 -9.31
N GLU A 118 6.98 32.75 -10.61
CA GLU A 118 8.35 33.05 -11.08
C GLU A 118 8.45 34.20 -12.12
N ASP A 119 7.44 35.07 -12.23
CA ASP A 119 7.49 36.21 -13.17
C ASP A 119 8.06 37.52 -12.58
N ASN A 120 8.55 37.54 -11.34
CA ASN A 120 9.11 38.76 -10.74
C ASN A 120 10.64 38.76 -10.58
N LYS A 121 11.39 38.47 -11.65
CA LYS A 121 12.85 38.78 -11.73
C LYS A 121 13.31 39.23 -13.12
N ARG A 122 12.48 39.99 -13.84
CA ARG A 122 12.92 40.77 -15.03
C ARG A 122 12.44 42.21 -14.93
N SER A 123 12.86 42.92 -13.89
CA SER A 123 12.88 44.38 -13.81
C SER A 123 13.78 44.82 -12.66
N ALA A 124 15.09 44.71 -12.88
CA ALA A 124 16.15 45.55 -12.28
C ALA A 124 17.43 45.33 -13.09
#